data_AF-A0A7Y5CR64-F1
#
_entry.id   AF-A0A7Y5CR64-F1
#
_cell.length_a   1.000
_cell.length_b   1.000
_cell.length_c   1.000
_cell.angle_alpha   90.00
_cell.angle_beta   90.00
_cell.angle_gamma   90.00
#
_symmetry.space_group_name_H-M   'P 1'
#
loop_
_entity.id
_entity.type
_entity.pdbx_description
1 polymer ?
#
loop_
_entity_poly.entity_id
_entity_poly.type
_entity_poly.pdbx_seq_one_letter_code
_entity_poly.pdbx_strand_id
1 'polypeptide(L)' 'MGGEVSDRQWRDILGLLKIRAEDLDFNYLRRWAKELRVDDLLEIARREAE' A
#
# COMPACT_ATOMS: atom_id res chain seq x y z
N MET A 1 14.37 12.93 -15.87
CA MET A 1 13.00 13.34 -15.48
C MET A 1 12.33 12.17 -14.81
N GLY A 2 12.56 12.02 -13.52
CA GLY A 2 12.00 10.97 -12.68
C GLY A 2 12.12 11.47 -11.26
N GLY A 3 11.20 11.10 -10.39
CA GLY A 3 11.49 11.23 -8.97
C GLY A 3 10.30 11.41 -8.06
N GLU A 4 9.24 12.09 -8.48
CA GLU A 4 8.17 12.40 -7.52
C GLU A 4 6.97 11.48 -7.56
N VAL A 5 6.79 10.71 -8.65
CA VAL A 5 5.62 9.84 -8.81
C VAL A 5 5.65 8.70 -7.79
N SER A 6 6.82 8.06 -7.56
CA SER A 6 6.95 6.96 -6.60
C SER A 6 6.72 7.41 -5.16
N ASP A 7 7.37 8.50 -4.73
CA ASP A 7 7.25 8.99 -3.33
C ASP A 7 5.87 9.58 -3.04
N ARG A 8 5.24 10.24 -4.02
CA ARG A 8 3.88 10.76 -3.87
C ARG A 8 2.85 9.62 -3.83
N GLN A 9 2.94 8.67 -4.75
CA GLN A 9 2.08 7.48 -4.75
C GLN A 9 2.23 6.68 -3.45
N TRP A 10 3.45 6.56 -2.94
CA TRP A 10 3.69 5.90 -1.66
C TRP A 10 2.96 6.60 -0.52
N ARG A 11 3.11 7.93 -0.41
CA ARG A 11 2.39 8.72 0.60
C ARG A 11 0.87 8.61 0.47
N ASP A 12 0.35 8.56 -0.76
CA ASP A 12 -1.08 8.38 -1.00
C ASP A 12 -1.57 7.00 -0.52
N ILE A 13 -0.79 5.93 -0.79
CA ILE A 13 -1.08 4.57 -0.28
C ILE A 13 -1.05 4.56 1.26
N LEU A 14 -0.01 5.11 1.89
CA LEU A 14 0.07 5.18 3.35
C LEU A 14 -1.10 5.96 3.96
N GLY A 15 -1.47 7.10 3.34
CA GLY A 15 -2.61 7.90 3.78
C GLY A 15 -3.93 7.14 3.69
N LEU A 16 -4.14 6.41 2.59
CA LEU A 16 -5.32 5.56 2.42
C LEU A 16 -5.39 4.46 3.48
N LEU A 17 -4.27 3.76 3.71
CA LEU A 17 -4.19 2.70 4.72
C LEU A 17 -4.47 3.24 6.12
N LYS A 18 -3.94 4.41 6.48
CA LYS A 18 -4.18 5.06 7.79
C LYS A 18 -5.64 5.47 8.00
N ILE A 19 -6.29 6.01 6.97
CA ILE A 19 -7.67 6.53 7.10
C ILE A 19 -8.71 5.40 7.05
N ARG A 20 -8.44 4.33 6.31
CA ARG A 20 -9.40 3.27 6.00
C ARG A 20 -9.04 1.90 6.57
N ALA A 21 -8.05 1.81 7.48
CA ALA A 21 -7.51 0.54 7.98
C ALA A 21 -8.61 -0.45 8.43
N GLU A 22 -9.64 0.03 9.12
CA GLU A 22 -10.72 -0.79 9.67
C GLU A 22 -11.71 -1.29 8.60
N ASP A 23 -11.85 -0.57 7.49
CA ASP A 23 -12.79 -0.87 6.40
C ASP A 23 -12.14 -1.63 5.23
N LEU A 24 -10.81 -1.76 5.22
CA LEU A 24 -10.06 -2.37 4.13
C LEU A 24 -10.09 -3.90 4.24
N ASP A 25 -10.55 -4.57 3.17
CA ASP A 25 -10.38 -6.00 3.02
C ASP A 25 -8.91 -6.35 2.72
N PHE A 26 -8.15 -6.60 3.77
CA PHE A 26 -6.74 -6.98 3.66
C PHE A 26 -6.53 -8.34 2.97
N ASN A 27 -7.52 -9.25 3.00
CA ASN A 27 -7.41 -10.51 2.27
C ASN A 27 -7.48 -10.26 0.76
N TYR A 28 -8.37 -9.36 0.35
CA TYR A 28 -8.45 -8.92 -1.04
C TYR A 28 -7.18 -8.20 -1.51
N LEU A 29 -6.66 -7.27 -0.71
CA LEU A 29 -5.39 -6.58 -1.01
C LEU A 29 -4.23 -7.57 -1.14
N ARG A 30 -4.10 -8.51 -0.19
CA ARG A 30 -3.04 -9.53 -0.22
C ARG A 30 -3.13 -10.44 -1.44
N ARG A 31 -4.35 -10.80 -1.88
CA ARG A 31 -4.55 -11.61 -3.08
C ARG A 31 -3.97 -10.92 -4.31
N TRP A 32 -4.33 -9.66 -4.53
CA TRP A 32 -3.88 -8.90 -5.70
C TRP A 32 -2.41 -8.52 -5.61
N ALA A 33 -1.89 -8.19 -4.43
CA ALA A 33 -0.48 -7.90 -4.26
C ALA A 33 0.40 -9.10 -4.65
N LYS A 34 -0.03 -10.34 -4.32
CA LYS A 34 0.65 -11.55 -4.79
C LYS A 34 0.56 -11.74 -6.30
N GLU A 35 -0.62 -11.55 -6.89
CA GLU A 35 -0.83 -11.70 -8.34
C GLU A 35 0.03 -10.69 -9.14
N LEU A 36 0.16 -9.47 -8.62
CA LEU A 36 0.95 -8.40 -9.23
C LEU A 36 2.44 -8.45 -8.82
N ARG A 37 2.82 -9.36 -7.91
CA ARG A 37 4.17 -9.49 -7.32
C ARG A 37 4.69 -8.21 -6.68
N VAL A 38 3.85 -7.59 -5.85
CA VAL A 38 4.12 -6.41 -5.02
C VAL A 38 3.71 -6.65 -3.56
N ASP A 39 3.64 -7.91 -3.15
CA ASP A 39 3.24 -8.32 -1.80
C ASP A 39 4.24 -7.87 -0.72
N ASP A 40 5.50 -7.70 -1.09
CA ASP A 40 6.52 -7.04 -0.27
C ASP A 40 6.19 -5.56 -0.02
N LEU A 41 5.80 -4.81 -1.07
CA LEU A 41 5.43 -3.40 -0.95
C LEU A 41 4.16 -3.22 -0.09
N LEU A 42 3.17 -4.11 -0.22
CA LEU A 42 1.99 -4.07 0.65
C LEU A 42 2.36 -4.28 2.13
N GLU A 43 3.29 -5.19 2.42
CA GLU A 43 3.76 -5.48 3.78
C GLU A 43 4.53 -4.29 4.37
N ILE A 44 5.39 -3.62 3.59
CA ILE A 44 6.09 -2.40 4.01
C ILE A 44 5.07 -1.28 4.29
N ALA A 45 4.15 -1.04 3.35
CA ALA A 45 3.13 0.01 3.48
C ALA A 45 2.25 -0.20 4.73
N ARG A 46 1.91 -1.46 5.05
CA ARG A 46 1.17 -1.80 6.26
C ARG A 46 1.94 -1.45 7.53
N ARG A 47 3.23 -1.81 7.61
CA ARG A 47 4.08 -1.51 8.78
C ARG A 47 4.31 -0.03 8.99
N GLU A 48 4.39 0.74 7.91
CA GLU A 48 4.52 2.21 7.96
C GLU A 48 3.18 2.93 8.22
N ALA A 49 2.07 2.21 8.02
CA ALA A 49 0.72 2.70 8.27
C ALA A 49 0.24 2.48 9.71
N GLU A 50 0.80 1.50 10.43
CA GLU A 50 0.67 1.33 11.89
C GLU A 50 1.17 2.57 12.66
#